data_AF-A0A763GFA1-F1
#
_entry.id   AF-A0A763GFA1-F1
#
_cell.length_a   1.000
_cell.length_b   1.000
_cell.length_c   1.000
_cell.angle_alpha   90.00
_cell.angle_beta   90.00
_cell.angle_gamma   90.00
#
_symmetry.space_group_name_H-M   'P 1'
#
loop_
_entity.id
_entity.type
_entity.pdbx_description
1 polymer ?
#
loop_
_entity_poly.entity_id
_entity_poly.type
_entity_poly.pdbx_seq_one_letter_code
_entity_poly.pdbx_strand_id
1 'polypeptide(L)'
;YSPNGKKDGLQIIPLSEVAAKDEFLNIKNVSRDDMMAAHRVPPQMMGIMPNNVGGFGDVEKASRVFVRNELTPLQKRLQELNDWLGEEVIKFTPYILSEE
;
A
#
# COMPACT_ATOMS: atom_id res chain seq x y z
N TYR A 1 -48.39 -22.27 -0.60
CA TYR A 1 -49.09 -23.40 -1.26
C TYR A 1 -49.46 -22.92 -2.65
N SER A 2 -48.84 -23.48 -3.69
CA SER A 2 -49.06 -23.05 -5.09
C SER A 2 -49.75 -24.20 -5.84
N PRO A 3 -50.93 -23.99 -6.44
CA PRO A 3 -51.66 -25.04 -7.14
C PRO A 3 -50.96 -25.39 -8.47
N ASN A 4 -50.85 -26.68 -8.78
CA ASN A 4 -50.19 -27.26 -9.97
C ASN A 4 -48.66 -27.15 -10.05
N GLY A 5 -47.98 -27.77 -9.07
CA GLY A 5 -46.54 -27.94 -9.03
C GLY A 5 -45.93 -28.54 -10.30
N LYS A 6 -45.35 -27.67 -11.14
CA LYS A 6 -44.21 -28.05 -11.99
C LYS A 6 -42.94 -27.88 -11.15
N LYS A 7 -42.11 -28.92 -11.13
CA LYS A 7 -40.86 -29.01 -10.35
C LYS A 7 -39.83 -27.92 -10.66
N ASP A 8 -40.03 -27.16 -11.75
CA ASP A 8 -39.11 -26.13 -12.24
C ASP A 8 -39.51 -24.68 -11.87
N GLY A 9 -40.51 -24.50 -11.01
CA GLY A 9 -41.13 -23.19 -10.73
C GLY A 9 -40.33 -22.20 -9.87
N LEU A 10 -39.13 -22.55 -9.41
CA LEU A 10 -38.26 -21.61 -8.69
C LEU A 10 -36.79 -21.93 -8.97
N GLN A 11 -36.26 -21.45 -10.09
CA GLN A 11 -34.82 -21.35 -10.26
C GLN A 11 -34.36 -20.13 -9.46
N ILE A 12 -33.75 -20.37 -8.29
CA ILE A 12 -32.88 -19.36 -7.69
C ILE A 12 -31.68 -19.28 -8.61
N ILE A 13 -31.60 -18.22 -9.40
CA ILE A 13 -30.43 -17.92 -10.21
C ILE A 13 -29.44 -17.22 -9.28
N PRO A 14 -28.30 -17.83 -8.88
CA PRO A 14 -27.29 -17.11 -8.10
C PRO A 14 -26.44 -16.26 -9.05
N LEU A 15 -27.06 -15.29 -9.72
CA LEU A 15 -26.40 -14.33 -10.61
C LEU A 15 -26.21 -13.04 -9.83
N SER A 16 -25.17 -12.96 -8.99
CA SER A 16 -24.53 -11.69 -8.58
C SER A 16 -23.44 -11.91 -7.54
N GLU A 17 -23.56 -12.91 -6.66
CA GLU A 17 -22.70 -12.99 -5.48
C GLU A 17 -21.25 -13.43 -5.79
N VAL A 18 -21.06 -14.29 -6.79
CA VAL A 18 -19.71 -14.76 -7.20
C VAL A 18 -18.98 -13.70 -8.01
N ALA A 19 -19.65 -13.10 -9.01
CA ALA A 19 -19.08 -12.02 -9.82
C ALA A 19 -18.73 -10.78 -8.99
N ALA A 20 -19.59 -10.39 -8.04
CA ALA A 20 -19.32 -9.27 -7.15
C ALA A 20 -18.17 -9.53 -6.16
N LYS A 21 -17.98 -10.78 -5.70
CA LYS A 21 -16.83 -11.14 -4.84
C LYS A 21 -15.51 -11.01 -5.57
N ASP A 22 -15.46 -11.43 -6.83
CA ASP A 22 -14.25 -11.33 -7.67
C ASP A 22 -13.91 -9.85 -7.98
N GLU A 23 -14.92 -9.03 -8.32
CA GLU A 23 -14.73 -7.59 -8.50
C GLU A 23 -14.28 -6.90 -7.21
N PHE A 24 -14.81 -7.29 -6.04
CA PHE A 24 -14.43 -6.69 -4.77
C PHE A 24 -12.97 -6.99 -4.41
N LEU A 25 -12.49 -8.22 -4.62
CA LEU A 25 -11.09 -8.57 -4.43
C LEU A 25 -10.17 -7.80 -5.38
N ASN A 26 -10.57 -7.65 -6.65
CA ASN A 26 -9.82 -6.88 -7.63
C ASN A 26 -9.74 -5.39 -7.26
N ILE A 27 -10.85 -4.77 -6.87
CA ILE A 27 -10.90 -3.37 -6.42
C ILE A 27 -9.97 -3.16 -5.23
N LYS A 28 -9.97 -4.07 -4.25
CA LYS A 28 -9.11 -3.98 -3.07
C LYS A 28 -7.63 -4.06 -3.45
N ASN A 29 -7.27 -4.94 -4.38
CA ASN A 29 -5.89 -5.09 -4.83
C ASN A 29 -5.41 -3.85 -5.61
N VAL A 30 -6.21 -3.37 -6.55
CA VAL A 30 -5.91 -2.13 -7.31
C VAL A 30 -5.78 -0.94 -6.36
N SER A 31 -6.71 -0.77 -5.42
CA SER A 31 -6.66 0.33 -4.45
C SER A 31 -5.40 0.27 -3.58
N ARG A 32 -4.98 -0.93 -3.16
CA ARG A 32 -3.72 -1.12 -2.42
C ARG A 32 -2.53 -0.70 -3.27
N ASP A 33 -2.48 -1.13 -4.54
CA ASP A 33 -1.38 -0.80 -5.45
C ASP A 33 -1.32 0.71 -5.74
N ASP A 34 -2.46 1.36 -5.92
CA ASP A 34 -2.56 2.81 -6.11
C ASP A 34 -2.06 3.58 -4.87
N MET A 35 -2.45 3.14 -3.66
CA MET A 35 -1.95 3.77 -2.42
C MET A 35 -0.43 3.59 -2.26
N MET A 36 0.11 2.43 -2.61
CA MET A 36 1.56 2.19 -2.55
C MET A 36 2.32 3.09 -3.54
N ALA A 37 1.81 3.23 -4.77
CA ALA A 37 2.40 4.10 -5.78
C ALA A 37 2.38 5.58 -5.34
N ALA A 38 1.29 6.03 -4.71
CA ALA A 38 1.15 7.40 -4.23
C ALA A 38 2.13 7.73 -3.09
N HIS A 39 2.30 6.81 -2.13
CA HIS A 39 3.17 7.04 -0.98
C HIS A 39 4.66 6.88 -1.31
N ARG A 40 5.02 6.15 -2.37
CA ARG A 40 6.42 5.85 -2.77
C ARG A 40 7.26 5.20 -1.65
N VAL A 41 6.59 4.65 -0.63
CA VAL A 41 7.21 3.90 0.46
C VAL A 41 7.26 2.42 0.06
N PRO A 42 8.40 1.72 0.25
CA PRO A 42 8.49 0.30 0.00
C PRO A 42 7.41 -0.48 0.78
N PRO A 43 6.65 -1.40 0.13
CA PRO A 43 5.53 -2.09 0.78
C PRO A 43 5.93 -2.84 2.06
N GLN A 44 7.12 -3.43 2.08
CA GLN A 44 7.67 -4.12 3.23
C GLN A 44 7.85 -3.23 4.47
N MET A 45 8.03 -1.92 4.30
CA MET A 45 8.10 -0.96 5.42
C MET A 45 6.72 -0.51 5.89
N MET A 46 5.68 -0.71 5.07
CA MET A 46 4.30 -0.40 5.42
C MET A 46 3.62 -1.57 6.16
N GLY A 47 4.36 -2.63 6.52
CA GLY A 47 3.81 -3.83 7.16
C GLY A 47 2.93 -4.67 6.24
N ILE A 48 3.06 -4.47 4.93
CA ILE A 48 2.27 -5.19 3.93
C ILE A 48 2.85 -6.60 3.75
N MET A 49 1.99 -7.62 3.79
CA MET A 49 2.39 -9.01 3.54
C MET A 49 2.58 -9.26 2.03
N PRO A 50 3.62 -10.02 1.63
CA PRO A 50 3.82 -10.41 0.25
C PRO A 50 2.75 -11.42 -0.17
N ASN A 51 2.24 -11.28 -1.39
CA ASN A 51 1.27 -12.22 -1.96
C ASN A 51 1.96 -13.38 -2.70
N ASN A 52 3.30 -13.36 -2.84
CA ASN A 52 4.10 -14.32 -3.58
C ASN A 52 5.19 -14.96 -2.69
N VAL A 53 5.58 -16.19 -3.04
CA VAL A 53 6.52 -17.03 -2.27
C VAL A 53 7.93 -16.42 -2.16
N GLY A 54 8.28 -15.45 -3.04
CA GLY A 54 9.58 -14.78 -3.07
C GLY A 54 9.71 -13.52 -2.19
N GLY A 55 8.63 -13.05 -1.56
CA GLY A 55 8.67 -11.87 -0.69
C GLY A 55 9.03 -10.56 -1.40
N PHE A 56 9.41 -9.54 -0.62
CA PHE A 56 9.84 -8.22 -1.11
C PHE A 56 11.36 -8.07 -1.30
N GLY A 57 12.14 -9.11 -0.97
CA GLY A 57 13.60 -9.10 -1.04
C GLY A 57 14.28 -8.50 0.20
N ASP A 58 15.44 -7.90 0.01
CA ASP A 58 16.28 -7.32 1.07
C ASP A 58 15.69 -5.99 1.58
N VAL A 59 15.21 -6.02 2.83
CA VAL A 59 14.60 -4.88 3.53
C VAL A 59 15.60 -3.75 3.77
N GLU A 60 16.84 -4.09 4.12
CA GLU A 60 17.90 -3.13 4.37
C GLU A 60 18.19 -2.34 3.08
N LYS A 61 18.35 -3.04 1.95
CA LYS A 61 18.63 -2.39 0.67
C LYS A 61 17.50 -1.45 0.27
N ALA A 62 16.25 -1.86 0.46
CA ALA A 62 15.12 -0.99 0.19
C ALA A 62 15.10 0.23 1.12
N SER A 63 15.46 0.07 2.40
CA SER A 63 15.53 1.18 3.37
C SER A 63 16.55 2.21 2.95
N ARG A 64 17.75 1.76 2.59
CA ARG A 64 18.82 2.62 2.10
C ARG A 64 18.41 3.40 0.84
N VAL A 65 17.73 2.76 -0.10
CA VAL A 65 17.25 3.42 -1.34
C VAL A 65 16.12 4.42 -1.03
N PHE A 66 15.15 4.03 -0.20
CA PHE A 66 14.03 4.88 0.20
C PHE A 66 14.50 6.14 0.95
N VAL A 67 15.38 5.96 1.95
CA VAL A 67 15.92 7.09 2.71
C VAL A 67 16.69 8.06 1.81
N ARG A 68 17.50 7.54 0.89
CA ARG A 68 18.27 8.36 -0.05
C ARG A 68 17.39 9.13 -1.02
N ASN A 69 16.37 8.48 -1.59
CA ASN A 69 15.64 9.02 -2.74
C ASN A 69 14.35 9.75 -2.36
N GLU A 70 13.71 9.41 -1.24
CA GLU A 70 12.43 9.98 -0.81
C GLU A 70 12.59 10.78 0.48
N LEU A 71 13.19 10.20 1.52
CA LEU A 71 13.25 10.84 2.84
C LEU A 71 14.22 12.03 2.89
N THR A 72 15.43 11.86 2.37
CA THR A 72 16.48 12.91 2.43
C THR A 72 16.08 14.16 1.64
N PRO A 73 15.52 14.06 0.41
CA PRO A 73 14.98 15.24 -0.27
C PRO A 73 13.85 15.91 0.52
N LEU A 74 12.93 15.15 1.11
CA LEU A 74 11.85 15.70 1.93
C LEU A 74 12.40 16.45 3.15
N GLN A 75 13.38 15.88 3.84
CA GLN A 75 14.08 16.52 4.95
C GLN A 75 14.73 17.84 4.52
N LYS A 76 15.40 17.87 3.35
CA LYS A 76 15.98 19.11 2.81
C LYS A 76 14.93 20.16 2.50
N ARG A 77 13.79 19.78 1.92
CA ARG A 77 12.66 20.71 1.67
C ARG A 77 12.13 21.31 2.97
N LEU A 78 12.07 20.53 4.05
CA LEU A 78 11.69 21.04 5.37
C LEU A 78 12.76 21.97 5.96
N GLN A 79 14.04 21.70 5.72
CA GLN A 79 15.14 22.56 6.17
C GLN A 79 15.16 23.93 5.48
N GLU A 80 14.61 24.08 4.27
CA GLU A 80 14.44 25.39 3.61
C GLU A 80 13.66 26.39 4.50
N LEU A 81 12.83 25.90 5.44
CA LEU A 81 12.14 26.76 6.41
C LEU A 81 13.11 27.53 7.30
N ASN A 82 14.27 26.94 7.65
CA ASN A 82 15.28 27.62 8.43
C ASN A 82 15.81 28.86 7.68
N ASP A 83 16.02 28.72 6.37
CA ASP A 83 16.50 29.82 5.53
C ASP A 83 15.46 30.95 5.46
N TRP A 84 14.17 30.60 5.46
CA TRP A 84 13.07 31.57 5.45
C TRP A 84 12.96 32.33 6.77
N LEU A 85 13.21 31.66 7.89
CA LEU A 85 13.14 32.24 9.24
C LEU A 85 14.43 32.95 9.66
N GLY A 86 15.55 32.63 9.01
CA GLY A 86 16.88 33.11 9.40
C GLY A 86 17.42 32.46 10.69
N GLU A 87 16.83 31.34 11.12
CA GLU A 87 17.19 30.61 12.35
C GLU A 87 17.14 29.10 12.12
N GLU A 88 18.09 28.33 12.68
CA GLU A 88 18.10 26.86 12.61
C GLU A 88 17.03 26.26 13.55
N VAL A 89 15.80 26.12 13.06
CA VAL A 89 14.68 25.52 13.82
C VAL A 89 14.49 24.02 13.54
N ILE A 90 14.79 23.56 12.32
CA ILE A 90 14.65 22.17 11.89
C ILE A 90 16.03 21.57 11.61
N LYS A 91 16.37 20.48 12.30
CA LYS A 91 17.60 19.73 12.10
C LYS A 91 17.34 18.24 12.15
N PHE A 92 17.89 17.50 11.19
CA PHE A 92 17.79 16.06 11.13
C PHE A 92 19.13 15.42 11.49
N THR A 93 19.08 14.32 12.24
CA THR A 93 20.26 13.49 12.49
C THR A 93 20.59 12.64 11.25
N PRO A 94 21.88 12.35 10.99
CA PRO A 94 22.26 11.43 9.93
C PRO A 94 21.53 10.09 10.09
N TYR A 95 21.02 9.56 8.97
CA TYR A 95 20.45 8.23 8.96
C TYR A 95 21.56 7.18 9.15
N ILE A 96 21.39 6.32 10.16
CA ILE A 96 22.28 5.19 10.44
C ILE A 96 21.41 3.94 10.37
N LEU A 97 21.73 3.05 9.45
CA LEU A 97 21.22 1.69 9.48
C LEU A 97 22.26 0.88 10.26
N SER A 98 21.96 0.55 11.51
CA SER A 98 22.83 -0.31 12.30
C SER A 98 22.82 -1.71 11.70
N GLU A 99 23.99 -2.19 11.32
CA GLU A 99 24.23 -3.63 11.11
C GLU A 99 24.19 -4.27 12.51
N GLU A 100 23.10 -4.96 12.85
CA GLU A 100 23.12 -5.96 13.93
C GLU A 100 23.76 -7.26 13.44
#